data_AF-A0A1F9MSL9-F1
#
_entry.id   AF-A0A1F9MSL9-F1
#
_cell.length_a   1.000
_cell.length_b   1.000
_cell.length_c   1.000
_cell.angle_alpha   90.00
_cell.angle_beta   90.00
_cell.angle_gamma   90.00
#
_symmetry.space_group_name_H-M   'P 1'
#
loop_
_entity.id
_entity.type
_entity.pdbx_description
1 polymer ?
#
loop_
_entity_poly.entity_id
_entity_poly.type
_entity_poly.pdbx_seq_one_letter_code
_entity_poly.pdbx_strand_id
1 'polypeptide(L)'
;MCLKDFCFSGKSKQVANRAAATLRLAAFTLFNSKSALGAYLRRQRSRLGAPKAITAAAHKLARLVYAMLKHGTAYIDAGQEYYEERYRTRVVQNLKRKAQELGFALVEVASPQLKTATA
;
A
#
# COMPACT_ATOMS: atom_id res chain seq x y z
N MET A 1 2.37 11.01 26.40
CA MET A 1 3.02 10.52 25.16
C MET A 1 2.18 10.94 23.97
N CYS A 2 2.65 11.94 23.20
CA CYS A 2 1.88 12.69 22.21
C CYS A 2 1.51 11.87 20.96
N LEU A 3 0.21 11.75 20.66
CA LEU A 3 -0.32 11.36 19.35
C LEU A 3 -0.73 12.57 18.49
N LYS A 4 -0.24 13.78 18.83
CA LYS A 4 -0.73 15.04 18.24
C LYS A 4 -0.15 15.39 16.86
N ASP A 5 0.88 14.68 16.38
CA ASP A 5 1.70 15.18 15.25
C ASP A 5 1.51 14.47 13.90
N PHE A 6 0.50 13.63 13.72
CA PHE A 6 0.32 12.87 12.47
C PHE A 6 -0.68 13.48 11.48
N CYS A 7 -0.80 14.82 11.43
CA CYS A 7 -1.74 15.50 10.54
C CYS A 7 -1.05 16.48 9.58
N PHE A 8 -0.69 16.01 8.38
CA PHE A 8 -0.17 16.86 7.32
C PHE A 8 -1.31 17.37 6.44
N SER A 9 -1.78 18.58 6.75
CA SER A 9 -2.44 19.58 5.88
C SER A 9 -3.54 20.29 6.68
N GLY A 10 -3.48 21.63 6.75
CA GLY A 10 -4.34 22.51 7.56
C GLY A 10 -5.83 22.54 7.21
N LYS A 11 -6.41 21.45 6.70
CA LYS A 11 -7.83 21.33 6.31
C LYS A 11 -8.59 20.21 7.03
N SER A 12 -7.94 19.35 7.82
CA SER A 12 -8.64 18.31 8.59
C SER A 12 -8.89 18.75 10.04
N LYS A 13 -10.17 18.83 10.43
CA LYS A 13 -10.57 19.07 11.83
C LYS A 13 -10.00 17.98 12.74
N GLN A 14 -9.43 18.39 13.88
CA GLN A 14 -9.05 17.44 14.93
C GLN A 14 -10.31 16.84 15.55
N VAL A 15 -10.56 15.57 15.30
CA VAL A 15 -11.67 14.83 15.89
C VAL A 15 -11.09 13.68 16.70
N ALA A 16 -11.47 13.60 17.97
CA ALA A 16 -11.08 12.53 18.89
C ALA A 16 -11.82 11.23 18.55
N ASN A 17 -11.48 10.61 17.40
CA ASN A 17 -12.08 9.35 16.99
C ASN A 17 -11.23 8.17 17.49
N ARG A 18 -11.71 7.49 18.53
CA ARG A 18 -11.05 6.31 19.13
C ARG A 18 -10.80 5.20 18.11
N ALA A 19 -11.76 4.92 17.23
CA ALA A 19 -11.61 3.89 16.20
C ALA A 19 -10.50 4.25 15.19
N ALA A 20 -10.37 5.51 14.82
CA ALA A 20 -9.29 5.95 13.95
C ALA A 20 -7.91 5.82 14.65
N ALA A 21 -7.83 6.03 15.96
CA ALA A 21 -6.59 5.85 16.72
C ALA A 21 -6.20 4.36 16.81
N THR A 22 -7.13 3.48 17.14
CA THR A 22 -6.88 2.03 17.21
C THR A 22 -6.49 1.45 15.86
N LEU A 23 -7.15 1.87 14.77
CA LEU A 23 -6.79 1.43 13.42
C LEU A 23 -5.41 1.91 12.97
N ARG A 24 -4.95 3.09 13.43
CA ARG A 24 -3.57 3.53 13.17
C ARG A 24 -2.57 2.69 13.94
N LEU A 25 -2.86 2.35 15.21
CA LEU A 25 -2.01 1.44 15.99
C LEU A 25 -1.95 0.05 15.35
N ALA A 26 -3.07 -0.49 14.89
CA ALA A 26 -3.11 -1.74 14.14
C ALA A 26 -2.31 -1.62 12.82
N ALA A 27 -2.40 -0.50 12.11
CA ALA A 27 -1.60 -0.29 10.90
C ALA A 27 -0.09 -0.24 11.18
N PHE A 28 0.35 0.18 12.37
CA PHE A 28 1.76 0.14 12.76
C PHE A 28 2.30 -1.29 12.86
N THR A 29 1.53 -2.23 13.43
CA THR A 29 2.00 -3.62 13.58
C THR A 29 2.12 -4.34 12.24
N LEU A 30 1.37 -3.91 11.22
CA LEU A 30 1.49 -4.43 9.85
C LEU A 30 2.85 -4.18 9.20
N PHE A 31 3.65 -3.26 9.71
CA PHE A 31 4.97 -2.97 9.15
C PHE A 31 5.87 -4.22 9.12
N ASN A 32 5.80 -5.04 10.17
CA ASN A 32 6.58 -6.26 10.33
C ASN A 32 5.88 -7.50 9.73
N SER A 33 4.62 -7.38 9.32
CA SER A 33 3.83 -8.49 8.78
C SER A 33 4.16 -8.72 7.29
N LYS A 34 4.30 -10.00 6.91
CA LYS A 34 4.45 -10.46 5.52
C LYS A 34 3.08 -10.66 4.86
N SER A 35 2.27 -9.61 4.86
CA SER A 35 0.92 -9.58 4.27
C SER A 35 0.85 -8.62 3.09
N ALA A 36 -0.18 -8.74 2.26
CA ALA A 36 -0.44 -7.79 1.17
C ALA A 36 -0.56 -6.33 1.65
N LEU A 37 -1.10 -6.15 2.87
CA LEU A 37 -1.25 -4.83 3.50
C LEU A 37 0.08 -4.30 4.04
N GLY A 38 0.94 -5.17 4.59
CA GLY A 38 2.29 -4.81 5.00
C GLY A 38 3.14 -4.33 3.82
N ALA A 39 3.11 -5.04 2.69
CA ALA A 39 3.78 -4.62 1.45
C ALA A 39 3.27 -3.26 0.93
N TYR A 40 1.96 -3.04 0.98
CA TYR A 40 1.37 -1.73 0.66
C TYR A 40 1.91 -0.61 1.54
N LEU A 41 1.98 -0.81 2.86
CA LEU A 41 2.46 0.18 3.82
C LEU A 41 3.93 0.55 3.56
N ARG A 42 4.81 -0.45 3.36
CA ARG A 42 6.23 -0.23 3.07
C ARG A 42 6.42 0.64 1.82
N ARG A 43 5.65 0.38 0.76
CA ARG A 43 5.64 1.20 -0.46
C ARG A 43 5.11 2.61 -0.23
N GLN A 44 4.02 2.78 0.52
CA GLN A 44 3.51 4.13 0.78
C GLN A 44 4.50 4.93 1.62
N ARG A 45 5.24 4.28 2.53
CA ARG A 45 6.27 4.93 3.35
C ARG A 45 7.39 5.50 2.50
N SER A 46 7.90 4.74 1.51
CA SER A 46 8.95 5.24 0.61
C SER A 46 8.46 6.38 -0.31
N ARG A 47 7.17 6.43 -0.65
CA ARG A 47 6.63 7.45 -1.56
C ARG A 47 6.12 8.73 -0.87
N LEU A 48 5.50 8.62 0.30
CA LEU A 48 4.78 9.72 0.96
C LEU A 48 5.36 10.11 2.33
N GLY A 49 6.26 9.30 2.88
CA GLY A 49 6.74 9.41 4.26
C GLY A 49 5.88 8.64 5.26
N ALA A 50 6.45 8.37 6.44
CA ALA A 50 5.85 7.54 7.48
C ALA A 50 4.43 7.98 7.92
N PRO A 51 4.16 9.26 8.25
CA PRO A 51 2.85 9.65 8.79
C PRO A 51 1.69 9.52 7.82
N LYS A 52 1.92 9.87 6.56
CA LYS A 52 0.93 9.74 5.50
C LYS A 52 0.68 8.28 5.15
N ALA A 53 1.74 7.46 5.15
CA ALA A 53 1.63 6.04 4.85
C ALA A 53 0.78 5.28 5.87
N ILE A 54 0.97 5.53 7.16
CA ILE A 54 0.19 4.89 8.23
C ILE A 54 -1.29 5.27 8.13
N THR A 55 -1.58 6.54 7.86
CA THR A 55 -2.97 6.99 7.69
C THR A 55 -3.63 6.36 6.46
N ALA A 56 -2.90 6.24 5.35
CA ALA A 56 -3.39 5.55 4.16
C ALA A 56 -3.63 4.06 4.40
N ALA A 57 -2.74 3.39 5.14
CA ALA A 57 -2.91 1.98 5.52
C ALA A 57 -4.10 1.78 6.47
N ALA A 58 -4.26 2.65 7.48
CA ALA A 58 -5.40 2.63 8.38
C ALA A 58 -6.73 2.84 7.63
N HIS A 59 -6.77 3.74 6.64
CA HIS A 59 -7.96 3.93 5.80
C HIS A 59 -8.28 2.69 4.97
N LYS A 60 -7.26 2.04 4.39
CA LYS A 60 -7.42 0.80 3.63
C LYS A 60 -7.95 -0.34 4.51
N LEU A 61 -7.44 -0.47 5.73
CA LEU A 61 -7.95 -1.39 6.75
C LEU A 61 -9.40 -1.09 7.12
N ALA A 62 -9.73 0.18 7.37
CA ALA A 62 -11.09 0.58 7.73
C ALA A 62 -12.10 0.18 6.65
N ARG A 63 -11.76 0.40 5.38
CA ARG A 63 -12.61 -0.02 4.25
C ARG A 63 -12.77 -1.53 4.15
N LEU A 64 -11.70 -2.26 4.44
CA LEU A 64 -11.71 -3.72 4.46
C LEU A 64 -12.66 -4.24 5.55
N VAL A 65 -12.48 -3.78 6.79
CA VAL A 65 -13.33 -4.12 7.93
C VAL A 65 -14.78 -3.74 7.65
N TYR A 66 -15.03 -2.55 7.10
CA TYR A 66 -16.39 -2.13 6.74
C TYR A 66 -17.02 -3.04 5.69
N ALA A 67 -16.27 -3.41 4.63
CA ALA A 67 -16.78 -4.32 3.60
C ALA A 67 -17.09 -5.71 4.16
N MET A 68 -16.28 -6.20 5.11
CA MET A 68 -16.49 -7.49 5.79
C MET A 68 -17.74 -7.46 6.64
N LEU A 69 -17.92 -6.41 7.43
CA LEU A 69 -19.11 -6.25 8.26
C LEU A 69 -20.38 -6.05 7.42
N LYS A 70 -20.28 -5.31 6.30
CA LYS A 70 -21.43 -4.99 5.44
C LYS A 70 -21.84 -6.16 4.55
N HIS A 71 -20.88 -6.88 3.98
CA HIS A 71 -21.14 -7.92 2.97
C HIS A 71 -20.92 -9.34 3.49
N GLY A 72 -20.42 -9.51 4.73
CA GLY A 72 -20.16 -10.82 5.33
C GLY A 72 -19.03 -11.60 4.66
N THR A 73 -18.20 -10.96 3.83
CA THR A 73 -17.12 -11.64 3.12
C THR A 73 -15.91 -11.85 4.03
N ALA A 74 -15.32 -13.04 4.01
CA ALA A 74 -14.10 -13.31 4.76
C ALA A 74 -12.89 -12.61 4.11
N TYR A 75 -11.95 -12.12 4.94
CA TYR A 75 -10.66 -11.68 4.41
C TYR A 75 -9.81 -12.89 4.06
N ILE A 76 -9.40 -12.98 2.80
CA ILE A 76 -8.36 -13.92 2.38
C ILE A 76 -7.15 -13.08 1.98
N ASP A 77 -6.07 -13.16 2.75
CA ASP A 77 -4.83 -12.51 2.39
C ASP A 77 -4.17 -13.31 1.26
N ALA A 78 -4.09 -12.71 0.08
CA ALA A 78 -3.45 -13.32 -1.09
C ALA A 78 -1.92 -13.36 -0.97
N GLY A 79 -1.34 -12.77 0.09
CA GLY A 79 0.09 -12.76 0.35
C GLY A 79 0.81 -11.53 -0.23
N GLN A 80 2.08 -11.40 0.15
CA GLN A 80 2.92 -10.28 -0.26
C GLN A 80 3.27 -10.33 -1.75
N GLU A 81 3.67 -11.50 -2.24
CA GLU A 81 4.16 -11.73 -3.59
C GLU A 81 3.08 -11.42 -4.63
N TYR A 82 1.86 -11.92 -4.40
CA TYR A 82 0.70 -11.64 -5.26
C TYR A 82 0.41 -10.15 -5.38
N TYR A 83 0.53 -9.40 -4.27
CA TYR A 83 0.34 -7.95 -4.28
C TYR A 83 1.44 -7.25 -5.09
N GLU A 84 2.69 -7.67 -4.95
CA GLU A 84 3.84 -7.10 -5.64
C GLU A 84 3.77 -7.35 -7.16
N GLU A 85 3.38 -8.54 -7.59
CA GLU A 85 3.16 -8.86 -9.01
C GLU A 85 2.06 -7.99 -9.63
N ARG A 86 0.87 -7.95 -9.02
CA ARG A 86 -0.23 -7.07 -9.44
C ARG A 86 0.21 -5.61 -9.51
N TYR A 87 1.06 -5.18 -8.59
CA TYR A 87 1.61 -3.84 -8.61
C TYR A 87 2.58 -3.62 -9.79
N ARG A 88 3.51 -4.55 -10.03
CA ARG A 88 4.42 -4.51 -11.19
C ARG A 88 3.64 -4.39 -12.50
N THR A 89 2.62 -5.22 -12.70
CA THR A 89 1.76 -5.17 -13.90
C THR A 89 1.14 -3.79 -14.09
N ARG A 90 0.61 -3.18 -13.02
CA ARG A 90 0.03 -1.82 -13.08
C ARG A 90 1.07 -0.76 -13.43
N VAL A 91 2.28 -0.86 -12.91
CA VAL A 91 3.36 0.07 -13.22
C VAL A 91 3.74 -0.03 -14.69
N VAL A 92 3.93 -1.26 -15.20
CA VAL A 92 4.26 -1.49 -16.61
C VAL A 92 3.15 -0.97 -17.52
N GLN A 93 1.88 -1.23 -17.21
CA GLN A 93 0.75 -0.70 -17.97
C GLN A 93 0.71 0.83 -17.98
N ASN A 94 0.96 1.47 -16.83
CA ASN A 94 1.02 2.93 -16.76
C ASN A 94 2.20 3.49 -17.56
N LEU A 95 3.34 2.81 -17.57
CA LEU A 95 4.49 3.19 -18.38
C LEU A 95 4.21 3.04 -19.88
N LYS A 96 3.58 1.94 -20.30
CA LYS A 96 3.15 1.73 -21.69
C LYS A 96 2.22 2.86 -22.15
N ARG A 97 1.24 3.23 -21.32
CA ARG A 97 0.32 4.33 -21.61
C ARG A 97 1.03 5.68 -21.73
N LYS A 98 1.92 6.00 -20.79
CA LYS A 98 2.71 7.25 -20.85
C LYS A 98 3.63 7.31 -22.05
N ALA A 99 4.24 6.19 -22.45
CA ALA A 99 5.06 6.12 -23.65
C ALA A 99 4.21 6.41 -24.90
N GLN A 100 3.03 5.78 -25.00
CA GLN A 100 2.09 6.01 -26.10
C GLN A 100 1.63 7.47 -26.19
N GLU A 101 1.32 8.11 -25.06
CA GLU A 101 0.97 9.54 -25.00
C GLU A 101 2.09 10.45 -25.54
N LEU A 102 3.35 10.02 -25.41
CA LEU A 102 4.52 10.75 -25.89
C LEU A 102 4.99 10.29 -27.28
N GLY A 103 4.26 9.40 -27.96
CA GLY A 103 4.63 8.86 -29.27
C GLY A 103 5.74 7.81 -29.26
N PHE A 104 6.11 7.28 -28.09
CA PHE A 104 7.11 6.23 -27.92
C PHE A 104 6.47 4.86 -27.68
N ALA A 105 7.12 3.79 -28.14
CA ALA A 105 6.75 2.42 -27.83
C ALA A 105 7.67 1.86 -26.73
N LEU A 106 7.08 1.36 -25.64
CA LEU A 106 7.85 0.71 -24.58
C LEU A 106 8.23 -0.71 -25.04
N VAL A 107 9.51 -0.90 -25.38
CA VAL A 107 10.07 -2.22 -25.67
C VAL A 107 10.62 -2.81 -24.38
N GLU A 108 10.16 -4.02 -24.05
CA GLU A 108 10.72 -4.80 -22.93
C GLU A 108 12.11 -5.28 -23.35
N VAL A 109 13.16 -4.65 -22.82
CA VAL A 109 14.52 -5.17 -22.96
C VAL A 109 14.54 -6.46 -22.14
N ALA A 110 14.76 -7.60 -22.80
CA ALA A 110 14.84 -8.91 -22.17
C ALA A 110 15.66 -8.79 -20.87
N SER A 111 15.02 -9.06 -19.73
CA SER A 111 15.71 -8.99 -18.46
C SER A 111 16.84 -10.01 -18.51
N PRO A 112 18.09 -9.67 -18.14
CA PRO A 112 19.08 -10.69 -17.85
C PRO A 112 18.47 -11.55 -16.74
N GLN A 113 18.15 -12.80 -17.08
CA GLN A 113 17.78 -13.78 -16.09
C GLN A 113 18.96 -13.88 -15.13
N LEU A 114 18.81 -13.34 -13.92
CA LEU A 114 19.63 -13.74 -12.80
C LEU A 114 19.29 -15.20 -12.53
N LYS A 115 19.96 -16.09 -13.28
CA LYS A 115 20.22 -17.46 -12.87
C LYS A 115 20.94 -17.34 -11.53
N THR A 116 20.23 -17.55 -10.44
CA THR A 116 20.88 -17.96 -9.20
C THR A 116 21.58 -19.28 -9.51
N ALA A 117 22.89 -19.20 -9.66
CA ALA A 117 23.76 -20.35 -9.76
C ALA A 117 23.64 -21.20 -8.48
N THR A 118 23.61 -22.51 -8.70
CA THR A 118 23.90 -23.60 -7.78
C THR A 118 24.98 -23.28 -6.74
N ALA A 119 24.69 -23.60 -5.47
CA ALA A 119 25.59 -24.28 -4.53
C ALA A 119 24.74 -24.89 -3.40
#